data_AF-A0A438D9R6-F1
#
_entry.id   AF-A0A438D9R6-F1
#
_cell.length_a   1.000
_cell.length_b   1.000
_cell.length_c   1.000
_cell.angle_alpha   90.00
_cell.angle_beta   90.00
_cell.angle_gamma   90.00
#
_symmetry.space_group_name_H-M   'P 1'
#
loop_
_entity.id
_entity.type
_entity.pdbx_description
1 polymer ?
#
loop_
_entity_poly.entity_id
_entity_poly.type
_entity_poly.pdbx_seq_one_letter_code
_entity_poly.pdbx_strand_id
1 'polypeptide(L)'
;MGEARDNDAYEEELLDYEEEDEKAPDSVASKAAGESAKKGYVGIHSSGFRDFLLKPELLRSIVDSGFEHPSEGKDSSAPILFASSSVQHECIPQAILGMDVICQAKSGMGKTAVFVLSTLQQIEPVAGQVAALVLCHTRELAYQICHEFERFSTYLPDIKVAVFYGGVSIKTHKDLLKNECPHIVVGTPGRILALARDKDLGLKHVRHFILDECDKMLESLDMRRDVQEIFKMTPHDKQVMMFSATLSKEIRPVCKKFMQDVMFSYRLQLEFRSHLFSIRPYLDWRHINSCNFSGSLPI
;
A
#
# COMPACT_ATOMS: atom_id res chain seq x y z
N MET A 1 -40.48 50.69 7.86
CA MET A 1 -41.12 49.47 7.32
C MET A 1 -39.98 48.62 6.80
N GLY A 2 -39.45 47.67 7.54
CA GLY A 2 -40.16 46.54 8.14
C GLY A 2 -39.77 45.31 7.31
N GLU A 3 -38.77 44.57 7.78
CA GLU A 3 -38.83 43.12 8.05
C GLU A 3 -38.57 42.24 6.81
N ALA A 4 -37.94 41.06 6.86
CA ALA A 4 -37.18 40.31 7.85
C ALA A 4 -36.73 38.99 7.18
N ARG A 5 -35.89 38.23 7.90
CA ARG A 5 -35.64 36.76 7.85
C ARG A 5 -34.44 36.32 7.00
N ASP A 6 -33.31 36.02 7.64
CA ASP A 6 -32.97 34.88 8.54
C ASP A 6 -32.47 33.68 7.71
N ASN A 7 -31.21 33.26 7.92
CA ASN A 7 -30.99 32.18 8.86
C ASN A 7 -29.51 32.06 9.25
N ASP A 8 -29.31 31.94 10.55
CA ASP A 8 -28.06 31.80 11.28
C ASP A 8 -27.36 30.44 11.08
N ALA A 9 -26.07 30.47 11.47
CA ALA A 9 -25.35 29.46 12.26
C ALA A 9 -25.22 28.03 11.71
N TYR A 10 -23.98 27.69 11.31
CA TYR A 10 -23.26 26.48 11.77
C TYR A 10 -21.75 26.74 11.67
N GLU A 11 -21.22 27.57 12.57
CA GLU A 11 -19.84 27.47 13.04
C GLU A 11 -19.88 26.65 14.34
N GLU A 12 -19.58 25.35 14.27
CA GLU A 12 -19.25 24.50 15.41
C GLU A 12 -17.96 23.76 15.05
N GLU A 13 -16.84 24.21 15.61
CA GLU A 13 -16.06 23.54 16.65
C GLU A 13 -15.09 22.46 16.13
N LEU A 14 -13.91 22.92 15.70
CA LEU A 14 -12.70 22.10 15.72
C LEU A 14 -12.21 22.03 17.17
N LEU A 15 -12.33 20.85 17.78
CA LEU A 15 -11.73 20.55 19.08
C LEU A 15 -10.21 20.41 18.93
N ASP A 16 -9.48 21.42 19.40
CA ASP A 16 -8.04 21.35 19.64
C ASP A 16 -7.79 20.52 20.91
N TYR A 17 -7.22 19.31 20.75
CA TYR A 17 -6.69 18.56 21.89
C TYR A 17 -5.32 19.11 22.25
N GLU A 18 -5.25 19.90 23.32
CA GLU A 18 -4.01 20.21 24.02
C GLU A 18 -3.55 18.97 24.79
N GLU A 19 -2.30 18.54 24.57
CA GLU A 19 -1.64 17.48 25.34
C GLU A 19 -1.41 17.98 26.79
N GLU A 20 -2.15 17.44 27.76
CA GLU A 20 -1.82 17.63 29.18
C GLU A 20 -0.71 16.64 29.61
N ASP A 21 0.42 17.22 30.01
CA ASP A 21 1.57 16.58 30.65
C ASP A 21 1.18 15.89 31.97
N GLU A 22 1.09 14.56 32.00
CA GLU A 22 1.12 13.81 33.26
C GLU A 22 2.56 13.54 33.72
N LYS A 23 2.95 14.28 34.77
CA LYS A 23 4.16 14.07 35.56
C LYS A 23 4.12 12.73 36.31
N ALA A 24 5.20 11.96 36.19
CA ALA A 24 5.51 10.83 37.05
C ALA A 24 5.75 11.28 38.51
N PRO A 25 5.36 10.49 39.54
CA PRO A 25 5.89 10.63 40.88
C PRO A 25 7.05 9.66 41.15
N ASP A 26 8.04 10.19 41.86
CA ASP A 26 9.32 9.56 42.23
C ASP A 26 9.22 8.50 43.35
N SER A 27 10.07 7.47 43.19
CA SER A 27 10.82 6.67 44.18
C SER A 27 10.20 6.22 45.52
N VAL A 28 10.22 4.90 45.77
CA VAL A 28 10.73 4.32 47.04
C VAL A 28 11.51 3.03 46.75
N ALA A 29 12.75 2.98 47.22
CA ALA A 29 13.64 1.83 47.17
C ALA A 29 13.33 0.81 48.27
N SER A 30 13.47 -0.49 47.99
CA SER A 30 13.73 -1.56 48.98
C SER A 30 14.42 -2.75 48.31
N LYS A 31 15.52 -3.21 48.90
CA LYS A 31 16.40 -4.30 48.45
C LYS A 31 15.93 -5.69 48.91
N ALA A 32 16.34 -6.69 48.13
CA ALA A 32 16.94 -8.00 48.50
C ALA A 32 16.16 -9.31 48.20
N ALA A 33 16.76 -10.08 47.28
CA ALA A 33 17.06 -11.52 47.27
C ALA A 33 15.93 -12.59 47.28
N GLY A 34 16.03 -13.53 46.34
CA GLY A 34 15.41 -14.87 46.45
C GLY A 34 15.01 -15.50 45.11
N GLU A 35 15.59 -16.66 44.81
CA GLU A 35 15.55 -17.42 43.55
C GLU A 35 14.20 -18.04 43.14
N SER A 36 14.16 -18.38 41.83
CA SER A 36 13.41 -19.48 41.21
C SER A 36 11.90 -19.33 41.02
N ALA A 37 11.51 -18.75 39.88
CA ALA A 37 10.19 -18.96 39.30
C ALA A 37 10.28 -19.07 37.76
N LYS A 38 9.63 -20.12 37.26
CA LYS A 38 9.38 -20.43 35.85
C LYS A 38 9.21 -19.16 35.01
N LYS A 39 10.07 -18.97 33.99
CA LYS A 39 9.85 -17.96 32.95
C LYS A 39 8.57 -18.33 32.18
N GLY A 40 7.46 -17.77 32.64
CA GLY A 40 6.26 -17.63 31.84
C GLY A 40 6.65 -16.89 30.57
N TYR A 41 6.36 -17.52 29.45
CA TYR A 41 6.37 -16.90 28.14
C TYR A 41 5.31 -15.80 28.17
N VAL A 42 5.71 -14.58 28.53
CA VAL A 42 4.85 -13.41 28.42
C VAL A 42 4.71 -13.15 26.93
N GLY A 43 3.59 -13.62 26.38
CA GLY A 43 3.24 -13.48 24.98
C GLY A 43 3.33 -12.02 24.58
N ILE A 44 4.34 -11.72 23.76
CA ILE A 44 4.43 -10.44 23.06
C ILE A 44 3.29 -10.43 22.05
N HIS A 45 2.39 -9.45 22.19
CA HIS A 45 1.18 -9.28 21.37
C HIS A 45 1.48 -9.43 19.87
N SER A 46 0.83 -10.39 19.21
CA SER A 46 0.92 -10.67 17.78
C SER A 46 -0.08 -9.83 16.95
N SER A 47 0.04 -8.50 17.02
CA SER A 47 -0.88 -7.48 16.46
C SER A 47 -0.40 -6.95 15.10
N GLY A 48 -0.28 -7.83 14.10
CA GLY A 48 0.26 -7.50 12.78
C GLY A 48 -0.81 -7.23 11.72
N PHE A 49 -1.26 -8.30 11.04
CA PHE A 49 -2.37 -8.25 10.08
C PHE A 49 -3.70 -8.74 10.67
N ARG A 50 -3.66 -9.38 11.84
CA ARG A 50 -4.86 -9.90 12.53
C ARG A 50 -5.81 -8.78 12.95
N ASP A 51 -5.28 -7.58 13.15
CA ASP A 51 -6.06 -6.42 13.58
C ASP A 51 -6.90 -5.82 12.44
N PHE A 52 -6.61 -6.17 11.18
CA PHE A 52 -7.38 -5.73 10.01
C PHE A 52 -8.65 -6.54 9.75
N LEU A 53 -8.96 -7.54 10.60
CA LEU A 53 -10.16 -8.39 10.49
C LEU A 53 -10.32 -9.03 9.10
N LEU A 54 -9.21 -9.46 8.50
CA LEU A 54 -9.18 -10.14 7.21
C LEU A 54 -9.80 -11.54 7.29
N LYS A 55 -10.28 -12.04 6.14
CA LYS A 55 -10.70 -13.43 5.93
C LYS A 55 -9.61 -14.39 6.46
N PRO A 56 -9.98 -15.47 7.19
CA PRO A 56 -9.00 -16.44 7.71
C PRO A 56 -8.06 -17.03 6.65
N GLU A 57 -8.58 -17.24 5.44
CA GLU A 57 -7.85 -17.72 4.27
C GLU A 57 -6.74 -16.75 3.85
N LEU A 58 -7.04 -15.44 3.86
CA LEU A 58 -6.07 -14.39 3.58
C LEU A 58 -5.02 -14.30 4.67
N LEU A 59 -5.42 -14.32 5.94
CA LEU A 59 -4.47 -14.32 7.06
C LEU A 59 -3.49 -15.50 6.97
N ARG A 60 -3.99 -16.68 6.61
CA ARG A 60 -3.15 -17.85 6.38
C ARG A 60 -2.16 -17.64 5.24
N SER A 61 -2.61 -17.10 4.11
CA SER A 61 -1.73 -16.80 2.97
C SER A 61 -0.64 -15.78 3.30
N ILE A 62 -0.95 -14.80 4.16
CA ILE A 62 -0.01 -13.79 4.65
C ILE A 62 1.08 -14.44 5.51
N VAL A 63 0.69 -15.31 6.44
CA VAL A 63 1.63 -16.05 7.30
C VAL A 63 2.55 -16.94 6.46
N ASP A 64 2.00 -17.75 5.54
CA ASP A 64 2.79 -18.65 4.69
C ASP A 64 3.73 -17.90 3.75
N SER A 65 3.35 -16.67 3.41
CA SER A 65 4.17 -15.75 2.63
C SER A 65 5.34 -15.16 3.42
N GLY A 66 5.47 -15.46 4.72
CA GLY A 66 6.51 -14.93 5.61
C GLY A 66 6.24 -13.51 6.10
N PHE A 67 5.01 -13.00 5.93
CA PHE A 67 4.57 -11.72 6.50
C PHE A 67 4.05 -11.95 7.92
N GLU A 68 4.87 -12.52 8.81
CA GLU A 68 4.45 -12.77 10.20
C GLU A 68 4.35 -11.48 11.02
N HIS A 69 5.07 -10.42 10.62
CA HIS A 69 5.04 -9.12 11.28
C HIS A 69 5.12 -7.96 10.29
N PRO A 70 4.17 -7.00 10.32
CA PRO A 70 4.38 -5.66 9.79
C PRO A 70 5.53 -4.92 10.49
N SER A 71 6.04 -5.40 11.64
CA SER A 71 6.98 -4.68 12.50
C SER A 71 8.03 -5.58 13.15
N GLU A 72 9.28 -5.11 13.16
CA GLU A 72 10.45 -5.61 13.88
C GLU A 72 11.23 -6.79 13.26
N GLY A 73 12.06 -6.47 12.26
CA GLY A 73 13.30 -7.21 12.04
C GLY A 73 14.38 -6.74 13.03
N LYS A 74 14.88 -7.63 13.88
CA LYS A 74 16.19 -7.49 14.51
C LYS A 74 17.20 -8.26 13.66
N ASP A 75 17.48 -7.80 12.44
CA ASP A 75 18.63 -8.27 11.67
C ASP A 75 19.09 -7.20 10.68
N SER A 76 20.27 -6.66 10.95
CA SER A 76 20.85 -5.46 10.34
C SER A 76 21.63 -5.76 9.05
N SER A 77 21.12 -6.62 8.16
CA SER A 77 21.83 -6.95 6.89
C SER A 77 20.97 -6.97 5.62
N ALA A 78 19.68 -6.61 5.67
CA ALA A 78 18.86 -6.43 4.47
C ALA A 78 17.90 -5.22 4.58
N PRO A 79 18.20 -4.05 3.95
CA PRO A 79 17.45 -2.82 4.21
C PRO A 79 16.16 -2.62 3.37
N ILE A 80 15.58 -3.66 2.76
CA ILE A 80 14.45 -3.46 1.80
C ILE A 80 13.04 -3.70 2.41
N LEU A 81 12.91 -4.37 3.57
CA LEU A 81 11.60 -4.76 4.11
C LEU A 81 11.08 -3.88 5.28
N PHE A 82 11.89 -2.96 5.78
CA PHE A 82 11.62 -2.22 7.04
C PHE A 82 10.57 -1.10 6.96
N ALA A 83 10.00 -0.82 5.79
CA ALA A 83 9.09 0.32 5.62
C ALA A 83 7.67 -0.09 5.19
N SER A 84 7.37 -1.40 5.17
CA SER A 84 6.06 -1.94 4.86
C SER A 84 4.97 -1.57 5.87
N SER A 85 5.33 -1.20 7.11
CA SER A 85 4.36 -0.97 8.20
C SER A 85 3.47 0.25 7.98
N SER A 86 4.05 1.42 7.70
CA SER A 86 3.30 2.69 7.75
C SER A 86 2.21 2.81 6.68
N VAL A 87 2.50 2.44 5.44
CA VAL A 87 1.53 2.55 4.33
C VAL A 87 0.39 1.53 4.49
N GLN A 88 0.71 0.31 4.95
CA GLN A 88 -0.26 -0.77 5.07
C GLN A 88 -1.22 -0.53 6.24
N HIS A 89 -0.72 -0.17 7.42
CA HIS A 89 -1.57 0.14 8.58
C HIS A 89 -2.55 1.28 8.33
N GLU A 90 -2.14 2.26 7.53
CA GLU A 90 -2.95 3.44 7.22
C GLU A 90 -3.96 3.16 6.09
N CYS A 91 -3.51 2.51 5.01
CA CYS A 91 -4.36 2.34 3.83
C CYS A 91 -5.28 1.13 3.90
N ILE A 92 -4.87 0.00 4.50
CA ILE A 92 -5.62 -1.25 4.46
C ILE A 92 -7.01 -1.12 5.12
N PRO A 93 -7.15 -0.56 6.35
CA PRO A 93 -8.46 -0.43 6.99
C PRO A 93 -9.45 0.36 6.14
N GLN A 94 -9.00 1.48 5.58
CA GLN A 94 -9.82 2.35 4.72
C GLN A 94 -10.16 1.65 3.40
N ALA A 95 -9.18 0.97 2.79
CA ALA A 95 -9.36 0.27 1.52
C ALA A 95 -10.33 -0.92 1.64
N ILE A 96 -10.32 -1.66 2.76
CA ILE A 96 -11.25 -2.79 3.00
C ILE A 96 -12.70 -2.31 3.11
N LEU A 97 -12.93 -1.08 3.58
CA LEU A 97 -14.26 -0.47 3.67
C LEU A 97 -14.81 0.03 2.32
N GLY A 98 -14.11 -0.22 1.21
CA GLY A 98 -14.54 0.18 -0.12
C GLY A 98 -14.26 1.65 -0.47
N MET A 99 -13.46 2.35 0.34
CA MET A 99 -13.17 3.77 0.13
C MET A 99 -12.20 3.99 -1.03
N ASP A 100 -12.35 5.09 -1.76
CA ASP A 100 -11.38 5.51 -2.77
C ASP A 100 -10.05 5.91 -2.12
N VAL A 101 -8.93 5.47 -2.70
CA VAL A 101 -7.58 5.67 -2.13
C VAL A 101 -6.65 6.32 -3.13
N ILE A 102 -5.98 7.41 -2.74
CA ILE A 102 -4.76 7.89 -3.39
C ILE A 102 -3.59 7.66 -2.44
N CYS A 103 -2.66 6.80 -2.83
CA CYS A 103 -1.48 6.50 -2.02
C CYS A 103 -0.20 6.90 -2.75
N GLN A 104 0.57 7.79 -2.11
CA GLN A 104 1.94 8.11 -2.51
C GLN A 104 2.94 7.54 -1.51
N ALA A 105 3.72 6.55 -1.94
CA ALA A 105 4.79 5.97 -1.14
C ALA A 105 5.93 5.44 -2.02
N LYS A 106 7.17 5.45 -1.49
CA LYS A 106 8.34 4.98 -2.24
C LYS A 106 8.22 3.52 -2.70
N SER A 107 9.05 3.12 -3.67
CA SER A 107 9.13 1.71 -4.06
C SER A 107 9.58 0.84 -2.88
N GLY A 108 9.12 -0.42 -2.83
CA GLY A 108 9.38 -1.34 -1.73
C GLY A 108 8.55 -1.14 -0.46
N MET A 109 7.69 -0.12 -0.40
CA MET A 109 6.85 0.19 0.78
C MET A 109 5.55 -0.64 0.88
N GLY A 110 5.46 -1.75 0.13
CA GLY A 110 4.30 -2.64 0.20
C GLY A 110 2.97 -2.09 -0.35
N LYS A 111 2.99 -1.09 -1.25
CA LYS A 111 1.78 -0.54 -1.92
C LYS A 111 0.94 -1.61 -2.61
N THR A 112 1.60 -2.57 -3.27
CA THR A 112 0.93 -3.68 -3.97
C THR A 112 0.10 -4.53 -3.02
N ALA A 113 0.65 -4.88 -1.86
CA ALA A 113 -0.07 -5.66 -0.85
C ALA A 113 -1.34 -4.95 -0.36
N VAL A 114 -1.34 -3.61 -0.27
CA VAL A 114 -2.53 -2.84 0.15
C VAL A 114 -3.71 -3.17 -0.75
N PHE A 115 -3.58 -2.95 -2.07
CA PHE A 115 -4.70 -3.16 -2.97
C PHE A 115 -4.98 -4.64 -3.26
N VAL A 116 -3.96 -5.50 -3.22
CA VAL A 116 -4.17 -6.94 -3.40
C VAL A 116 -5.00 -7.50 -2.24
N LEU A 117 -4.60 -7.23 -0.99
CA LEU A 117 -5.30 -7.71 0.19
C LEU A 117 -6.70 -7.08 0.33
N SER A 118 -6.83 -5.76 0.12
CA SER A 118 -8.13 -5.10 0.22
C SER A 118 -9.10 -5.60 -0.86
N THR A 119 -8.63 -5.82 -2.09
CA THR A 119 -9.46 -6.37 -3.18
C THR A 119 -9.88 -7.80 -2.87
N LEU A 120 -8.96 -8.68 -2.45
CA LEU A 120 -9.29 -10.08 -2.13
C LEU A 120 -10.23 -10.19 -0.90
N GLN A 121 -10.11 -9.25 0.04
CA GLN A 121 -11.01 -9.18 1.18
C GLN A 121 -12.45 -8.88 0.74
N GLN A 122 -12.63 -7.98 -0.21
CA GLN A 122 -13.95 -7.50 -0.65
C GLN A 122 -14.54 -8.30 -1.82
N ILE A 123 -13.72 -8.98 -2.61
CA ILE A 123 -14.18 -9.63 -3.84
C ILE A 123 -15.17 -10.76 -3.55
N GLU A 124 -16.26 -10.74 -4.31
CA GLU A 124 -17.26 -11.80 -4.40
C GLU A 124 -17.19 -12.41 -5.80
N PRO A 125 -16.59 -13.60 -5.98
CA PRO A 125 -16.40 -14.18 -7.30
C PRO A 125 -17.74 -14.59 -7.92
N VAL A 126 -17.98 -14.12 -9.14
CA VAL A 126 -19.10 -14.56 -9.99
C VAL A 126 -18.54 -15.11 -11.28
N ALA A 127 -18.87 -16.37 -11.58
CA ALA A 127 -18.36 -17.06 -12.76
C ALA A 127 -18.66 -16.25 -14.04
N GLY A 128 -17.62 -16.07 -14.86
CA GLY A 128 -17.74 -15.33 -16.12
C GLY A 128 -17.69 -13.80 -15.98
N GLN A 129 -17.48 -13.25 -14.78
CA GLN A 129 -17.47 -11.82 -14.55
C GLN A 129 -16.13 -11.34 -13.97
N VAL A 130 -15.62 -10.25 -14.54
CA VAL A 130 -14.47 -9.53 -13.99
C VAL A 130 -14.98 -8.54 -12.94
N ALA A 131 -14.56 -8.75 -11.69
CA ALA A 131 -14.91 -7.91 -10.54
C ALA A 131 -13.82 -6.87 -10.21
N ALA A 132 -12.55 -7.18 -10.49
CA ALA A 132 -11.43 -6.28 -10.26
C ALA A 132 -10.58 -6.09 -11.52
N LEU A 133 -10.21 -4.84 -11.80
CA LEU A 133 -9.32 -4.47 -12.88
C LEU A 133 -8.15 -3.65 -12.33
N VAL A 134 -6.92 -4.14 -12.58
CA VAL A 134 -5.68 -3.45 -12.25
C VAL A 134 -4.94 -3.08 -13.51
N LEU A 135 -4.65 -1.79 -13.67
CA LEU A 135 -3.80 -1.28 -14.74
C LEU A 135 -2.45 -0.83 -14.19
N CYS A 136 -1.40 -1.09 -14.95
CA CYS A 136 -0.05 -0.61 -14.65
C CYS A 136 0.72 -0.29 -15.94
N HIS A 137 1.82 0.44 -15.82
CA HIS A 137 2.55 0.99 -16.97
C HIS A 137 3.33 -0.07 -17.76
N THR A 138 3.98 -1.02 -17.08
CA THR A 138 4.90 -1.99 -17.69
C THR A 138 4.35 -3.42 -17.68
N ARG A 139 4.90 -4.27 -18.56
CA ARG A 139 4.49 -5.68 -18.69
C ARG A 139 4.99 -6.50 -17.50
N GLU A 140 6.19 -6.19 -17.08
CA GLU A 140 6.92 -6.81 -15.98
C GLU A 140 6.18 -6.56 -14.66
N LEU A 141 5.73 -5.32 -14.44
CA LEU A 141 4.93 -4.97 -13.27
C LEU A 141 3.56 -5.68 -13.28
N ALA A 142 2.91 -5.78 -14.45
CA ALA A 142 1.64 -6.50 -14.57
C ALA A 142 1.79 -7.97 -14.17
N TYR A 143 2.88 -8.62 -14.61
CA TYR A 143 3.19 -9.99 -14.26
C TYR A 143 3.44 -10.16 -12.76
N GLN A 144 4.22 -9.25 -12.16
CA GLN A 144 4.49 -9.25 -10.72
C GLN A 144 3.22 -9.08 -9.88
N ILE A 145 2.35 -8.14 -10.25
CA ILE A 145 1.07 -7.91 -9.56
C ILE A 145 0.17 -9.16 -9.68
N CYS A 146 0.11 -9.80 -10.85
CA CYS A 146 -0.64 -11.04 -11.03
C CYS A 146 -0.16 -12.15 -10.08
N HIS A 147 1.15 -12.32 -9.93
CA HIS A 147 1.74 -13.30 -9.02
C HIS A 147 1.43 -13.00 -7.54
N GLU A 148 1.39 -11.71 -7.16
CA GLU A 148 1.00 -11.34 -5.80
C GLU A 148 -0.47 -11.67 -5.53
N PHE A 149 -1.38 -11.44 -6.49
CA PHE A 149 -2.75 -11.92 -6.36
C PHE A 149 -2.84 -13.44 -6.23
N GLU A 150 -2.13 -14.20 -7.07
CA GLU A 150 -2.09 -15.67 -6.99
C GLU A 150 -1.56 -16.15 -5.63
N ARG A 151 -0.47 -15.55 -5.15
CA ARG A 151 0.13 -15.84 -3.84
C ARG A 151 -0.86 -15.64 -2.70
N PHE A 152 -1.52 -14.49 -2.62
CA PHE A 152 -2.47 -14.20 -1.55
C PHE A 152 -3.85 -14.88 -1.73
N SER A 153 -4.16 -15.36 -2.94
CA SER A 153 -5.39 -16.15 -3.20
C SER A 153 -5.19 -17.67 -3.13
N THR A 154 -4.02 -18.15 -2.69
CA THR A 154 -3.71 -19.59 -2.54
C THR A 154 -4.81 -20.38 -1.83
N TYR A 155 -5.46 -19.78 -0.82
CA TYR A 155 -6.53 -20.42 -0.04
C TYR A 155 -7.94 -19.98 -0.44
N LEU A 156 -8.09 -19.34 -1.59
CA LEU A 156 -9.35 -18.88 -2.18
C LEU A 156 -9.56 -19.55 -3.55
N PRO A 157 -9.94 -20.85 -3.59
CA PRO A 157 -9.88 -21.67 -4.80
C PRO A 157 -10.81 -21.21 -5.94
N ASP A 158 -11.84 -20.43 -5.61
CA ASP A 158 -12.77 -19.88 -6.60
C ASP A 158 -12.22 -18.64 -7.30
N ILE A 159 -11.16 -18.01 -6.78
CA ILE A 159 -10.58 -16.81 -7.38
C ILE A 159 -9.70 -17.19 -8.57
N LYS A 160 -9.90 -16.48 -9.67
CA LYS A 160 -9.14 -16.63 -10.91
C LYS A 160 -8.56 -15.28 -11.28
N VAL A 161 -7.27 -15.28 -11.58
CA VAL A 161 -6.51 -14.09 -11.92
C VAL A 161 -5.90 -14.31 -13.30
N ALA A 162 -5.89 -13.28 -14.15
CA ALA A 162 -5.15 -13.35 -15.40
C ALA A 162 -4.48 -12.01 -15.72
N VAL A 163 -3.36 -12.10 -16.45
CA VAL A 163 -2.59 -10.94 -16.90
C VAL A 163 -2.68 -10.74 -18.41
N PHE A 164 -2.88 -9.50 -18.86
CA PHE A 164 -2.95 -9.16 -20.27
C PHE A 164 -2.07 -7.96 -20.63
N TYR A 165 -1.08 -8.20 -21.50
CA TYR A 165 -0.19 -7.16 -22.02
C TYR A 165 0.18 -7.36 -23.50
N GLY A 166 0.82 -6.35 -24.11
CA GLY A 166 1.32 -6.39 -25.48
C GLY A 166 2.47 -7.39 -25.73
N GLY A 167 2.71 -7.77 -26.99
CA GLY A 167 3.81 -8.69 -27.36
C GLY A 167 3.44 -10.19 -27.34
N VAL A 168 2.27 -10.54 -26.82
CA VAL A 168 1.65 -11.88 -26.96
C VAL A 168 0.49 -11.78 -27.95
N SER A 169 0.21 -12.85 -28.71
CA SER A 169 -0.92 -12.91 -29.63
C SER A 169 -2.23 -12.55 -28.91
N ILE A 170 -2.99 -11.59 -29.45
CA ILE A 170 -4.28 -11.20 -28.86
C ILE A 170 -5.27 -12.37 -28.87
N LYS A 171 -5.18 -13.28 -29.86
CA LYS A 171 -6.03 -14.45 -29.95
C LYS A 171 -5.92 -15.34 -28.71
N THR A 172 -4.70 -15.52 -28.18
CA THR A 172 -4.49 -16.29 -26.94
C THR A 172 -5.26 -15.68 -25.76
N HIS A 173 -5.32 -14.35 -25.67
CA HIS A 173 -6.08 -13.67 -24.61
C HIS A 173 -7.59 -13.79 -24.84
N LYS A 174 -8.06 -13.69 -26.09
CA LYS A 174 -9.47 -13.88 -26.44
C LYS A 174 -9.94 -15.29 -26.10
N ASP A 175 -9.14 -16.30 -26.45
CA ASP A 175 -9.43 -17.71 -26.16
C ASP A 175 -9.47 -17.96 -24.64
N LEU A 176 -8.54 -17.38 -23.86
CA LEU A 176 -8.57 -17.44 -22.40
C LEU A 176 -9.85 -16.82 -21.84
N LEU A 177 -10.20 -15.60 -22.24
CA LEU A 177 -11.40 -14.90 -21.77
C LEU A 177 -12.70 -15.66 -22.10
N LYS A 178 -12.74 -16.30 -23.27
CA LYS A 178 -13.90 -17.08 -23.72
C LYS A 178 -14.09 -18.37 -22.91
N ASN A 179 -13.00 -19.06 -22.58
CA ASN A 179 -13.06 -20.38 -21.97
C ASN A 179 -12.99 -20.30 -20.43
N GLU A 180 -12.19 -19.38 -19.90
CA GLU A 180 -11.81 -19.30 -18.49
C GLU A 180 -11.73 -17.83 -18.05
N CYS A 181 -12.83 -17.10 -18.18
CA CYS A 181 -12.92 -15.70 -17.77
C CYS A 181 -12.49 -15.53 -16.28
N PRO A 182 -11.48 -14.71 -15.99
CA PRO A 182 -10.99 -14.48 -14.63
C PRO A 182 -11.89 -13.52 -13.85
N HIS A 183 -11.77 -13.55 -12.51
CA HIS A 183 -12.43 -12.60 -11.62
C HIS A 183 -11.60 -11.31 -11.44
N ILE A 184 -10.28 -11.44 -11.53
CA ILE A 184 -9.32 -10.36 -11.39
C ILE A 184 -8.49 -10.27 -12.66
N VAL A 185 -8.47 -9.09 -13.27
CA VAL A 185 -7.68 -8.82 -14.46
C VAL A 185 -6.59 -7.81 -14.14
N VAL A 186 -5.34 -8.16 -14.49
CA VAL A 186 -4.19 -7.27 -14.41
C VAL A 186 -3.68 -7.01 -15.83
N GLY A 187 -3.31 -5.77 -16.18
CA GLY A 187 -2.79 -5.57 -17.53
C GLY A 187 -2.31 -4.17 -17.87
N THR A 188 -1.78 -4.03 -19.08
CA THR A 188 -1.39 -2.72 -19.62
C THR A 188 -2.56 -2.08 -20.38
N PRO A 189 -2.73 -0.75 -20.32
CA PRO A 189 -3.91 -0.07 -20.88
C PRO A 189 -4.20 -0.42 -22.34
N GLY A 190 -3.19 -0.40 -23.23
CA GLY A 190 -3.40 -0.67 -24.65
C GLY A 190 -3.95 -2.07 -24.94
N ARG A 191 -3.52 -3.11 -24.20
CA ARG A 191 -4.04 -4.48 -24.39
C ARG A 191 -5.44 -4.63 -23.81
N ILE A 192 -5.68 -4.08 -22.61
CA ILE A 192 -6.99 -4.13 -21.96
C ILE A 192 -8.03 -3.41 -22.82
N LEU A 193 -7.71 -2.22 -23.32
CA LEU A 193 -8.61 -1.46 -24.18
C LEU A 193 -8.94 -2.21 -25.46
N ALA A 194 -7.95 -2.83 -26.12
CA ALA A 194 -8.20 -3.62 -27.32
C ALA A 194 -9.19 -4.77 -27.09
N LEU A 195 -9.01 -5.52 -25.99
CA LEU A 195 -9.91 -6.62 -25.62
C LEU A 195 -11.31 -6.12 -25.23
N ALA A 196 -11.40 -4.97 -24.55
CA ALA A 196 -12.68 -4.39 -24.14
C ALA A 196 -13.46 -3.83 -25.33
N ARG A 197 -12.80 -3.14 -26.28
CA ARG A 197 -13.41 -2.62 -27.51
C ARG A 197 -14.00 -3.72 -28.39
N ASP A 198 -13.28 -4.84 -28.50
CA ASP A 198 -13.73 -6.00 -29.27
C ASP A 198 -14.80 -6.83 -28.53
N LYS A 199 -15.18 -6.42 -27.30
CA LYS A 199 -16.16 -7.08 -26.42
C LYS A 199 -15.75 -8.49 -25.96
N ASP A 200 -14.48 -8.86 -26.12
CA ASP A 200 -13.92 -10.09 -25.55
C ASP A 200 -13.76 -9.98 -24.03
N LEU A 201 -13.45 -8.77 -23.53
CA LEU A 201 -13.34 -8.47 -22.10
C LEU A 201 -14.52 -7.61 -21.63
N GLY A 202 -15.44 -8.21 -20.85
CA GLY A 202 -16.56 -7.50 -20.25
C GLY A 202 -16.17 -6.76 -18.97
N LEU A 203 -16.35 -5.43 -18.95
CA LEU A 203 -15.97 -4.58 -17.80
C LEU A 203 -17.17 -4.05 -16.98
N LYS A 204 -18.40 -4.42 -17.36
CA LYS A 204 -19.65 -3.95 -16.75
C LYS A 204 -19.89 -4.39 -15.30
N HIS A 205 -19.07 -5.29 -14.76
CA HIS A 205 -19.18 -5.81 -13.39
C HIS A 205 -17.99 -5.43 -12.51
N VAL A 206 -17.08 -4.57 -13.01
CA VAL A 206 -15.92 -4.12 -12.24
C VAL A 206 -16.37 -3.29 -11.05
N ARG A 207 -16.08 -3.77 -9.85
CA ARG A 207 -16.30 -3.10 -8.54
C ARG A 207 -15.03 -2.50 -7.96
N HIS A 208 -13.85 -2.95 -8.42
CA HIS A 208 -12.55 -2.41 -8.02
C HIS A 208 -11.74 -2.01 -9.24
N PHE A 209 -11.38 -0.73 -9.35
CA PHE A 209 -10.56 -0.18 -10.43
C PHE A 209 -9.26 0.39 -9.85
N ILE A 210 -8.15 -0.28 -10.12
CA ILE A 210 -6.84 0.04 -9.52
C ILE A 210 -5.87 0.53 -10.59
N LEU A 211 -5.15 1.61 -10.30
CA LEU A 211 -4.00 2.08 -11.08
C LEU A 211 -2.73 2.04 -10.23
N ASP A 212 -1.74 1.24 -10.63
CA ASP A 212 -0.38 1.28 -10.05
C ASP A 212 0.60 1.98 -11.00
N GLU A 213 1.55 2.73 -10.44
CA GLU A 213 2.35 3.72 -11.17
C GLU A 213 1.47 4.71 -11.97
N CYS A 214 0.42 5.22 -11.32
CA CYS A 214 -0.60 6.02 -12.00
C CYS A 214 -0.06 7.33 -12.60
N ASP A 215 1.02 7.90 -12.04
CA ASP A 215 1.70 9.06 -12.61
C ASP A 215 2.28 8.76 -13.99
N LYS A 216 2.98 7.63 -14.15
CA LYS A 216 3.53 7.20 -15.45
C LYS A 216 2.44 6.94 -16.47
N MET A 217 1.31 6.38 -16.04
CA MET A 217 0.19 6.12 -16.95
C MET A 217 -0.57 7.38 -17.36
N LEU A 218 -0.70 8.35 -16.46
CA LEU A 218 -1.52 9.54 -16.68
C LEU A 218 -0.73 10.75 -17.23
N GLU A 219 0.61 10.71 -17.19
CA GLU A 219 1.50 11.71 -17.79
C GLU A 219 1.48 11.65 -19.32
N SER A 220 1.51 10.45 -19.91
CA SER A 220 1.39 10.26 -21.36
C SER A 220 -0.05 10.48 -21.83
N LEU A 221 -0.24 11.35 -22.82
CA LEU A 221 -1.57 11.66 -23.37
C LEU A 221 -2.26 10.42 -23.98
N ASP A 222 -1.52 9.58 -24.69
CA ASP A 222 -2.09 8.41 -25.36
C ASP A 222 -2.52 7.36 -24.33
N MET A 223 -1.66 7.06 -23.36
CA MET A 223 -1.98 6.11 -22.30
C MET A 223 -3.10 6.61 -21.39
N ARG A 224 -3.12 7.91 -21.09
CA ARG A 224 -4.21 8.54 -20.33
C ARG A 224 -5.55 8.41 -21.06
N ARG A 225 -5.59 8.61 -22.38
CA ARG A 225 -6.81 8.43 -23.18
C ARG A 225 -7.30 6.98 -23.09
N ASP A 226 -6.39 6.02 -23.22
CA ASP A 226 -6.73 4.61 -23.10
C ASP A 226 -7.32 4.29 -21.72
N VAL A 227 -6.67 4.74 -20.64
CA VAL A 227 -7.17 4.55 -19.26
C VAL A 227 -8.55 5.18 -19.07
N GLN A 228 -8.76 6.40 -19.59
CA GLN A 228 -10.06 7.09 -19.50
C GLN A 228 -11.15 6.36 -20.26
N GLU A 229 -10.84 5.77 -21.41
CA GLU A 229 -11.80 5.00 -22.19
C GLU A 229 -12.17 3.69 -21.50
N ILE A 230 -11.18 2.94 -20.98
CA ILE A 230 -11.41 1.75 -20.17
C ILE A 230 -12.28 2.11 -18.96
N PHE A 231 -11.96 3.20 -18.26
CA PHE A 231 -12.72 3.64 -17.09
C PHE A 231 -14.20 3.89 -17.40
N LYS A 232 -14.51 4.51 -18.56
CA LYS A 232 -15.89 4.75 -19.01
C LYS A 232 -16.65 3.47 -19.36
N MET A 233 -15.96 2.36 -19.63
CA MET A 233 -16.58 1.05 -19.87
C MET A 233 -16.93 0.30 -18.57
N THR A 234 -16.53 0.83 -17.41
CA THR A 234 -16.83 0.26 -16.09
C THR A 234 -18.01 0.96 -15.42
N PRO A 235 -18.69 0.34 -14.43
CA PRO A 235 -19.73 0.99 -13.64
C PRO A 235 -19.30 2.31 -13.00
N HIS A 236 -20.25 3.23 -12.77
CA HIS A 236 -19.98 4.47 -12.03
C HIS A 236 -19.72 4.19 -10.54
N ASP A 237 -20.53 3.34 -9.93
CA ASP A 237 -20.38 2.88 -8.54
C ASP A 237 -19.37 1.73 -8.45
N LYS A 238 -18.15 2.07 -8.06
CA LYS A 238 -17.01 1.17 -7.86
C LYS A 238 -15.95 1.88 -7.02
N GLN A 239 -15.15 1.11 -6.30
CA GLN A 239 -13.98 1.60 -5.60
C GLN A 239 -12.85 1.89 -6.60
N VAL A 240 -12.20 3.04 -6.46
CA VAL A 240 -11.04 3.44 -7.24
C VAL A 240 -9.83 3.62 -6.33
N MET A 241 -8.74 2.92 -6.62
CA MET A 241 -7.49 3.05 -5.88
C MET A 241 -6.34 3.41 -6.83
N MET A 242 -5.52 4.38 -6.44
CA MET A 242 -4.39 4.85 -7.24
C MET A 242 -3.12 4.91 -6.41
N PHE A 243 -2.07 4.28 -6.92
CA PHE A 243 -0.77 4.14 -6.26
C PHE A 243 0.32 4.71 -7.15
N SER A 244 1.26 5.44 -6.54
CA SER A 244 2.46 5.90 -7.22
C SER A 244 3.58 6.22 -6.23
N ALA A 245 4.84 6.13 -6.68
CA ALA A 245 5.97 6.67 -5.94
C ALA A 245 6.00 8.20 -5.94
N THR A 246 5.50 8.82 -7.00
CA THR A 246 5.63 10.25 -7.28
C THR A 246 4.31 10.84 -7.75
N LEU A 247 3.66 11.65 -6.90
CA LEU A 247 2.45 12.39 -7.29
C LEU A 247 2.72 13.89 -7.29
N SER A 248 3.04 14.43 -8.47
CA SER A 248 3.21 15.85 -8.71
C SER A 248 1.92 16.63 -8.42
N LYS A 249 2.03 17.95 -8.24
CA LYS A 249 0.87 18.83 -8.03
C LYS A 249 -0.06 18.85 -9.25
N GLU A 250 0.46 18.57 -10.44
CA GLU A 250 -0.27 18.59 -11.70
C GLU A 250 -1.07 17.30 -11.94
N ILE A 251 -0.53 16.16 -11.53
CA ILE A 251 -1.20 14.86 -11.76
C ILE A 251 -2.31 14.58 -10.73
N ARG A 252 -2.20 15.14 -9.52
CA ARG A 252 -3.18 14.94 -8.44
C ARG A 252 -4.61 15.33 -8.84
N PRO A 253 -4.87 16.53 -9.42
CA PRO A 253 -6.19 16.87 -9.93
C PRO A 253 -6.70 15.92 -11.02
N VAL A 254 -5.81 15.30 -11.78
CA VAL A 254 -6.19 14.30 -12.78
C VAL A 254 -6.69 13.02 -12.11
N CYS A 255 -5.96 12.51 -11.10
CA CYS A 255 -6.37 11.34 -10.33
C CYS A 255 -7.74 11.54 -9.66
N LYS A 256 -7.95 12.72 -9.04
CA LYS A 256 -9.21 13.05 -8.37
C LYS A 256 -10.44 12.97 -9.30
N LYS A 257 -10.29 13.16 -10.62
CA LYS A 257 -11.40 13.08 -11.58
C LYS A 257 -11.93 11.66 -11.81
N PHE A 258 -11.18 10.64 -11.40
CA PHE A 258 -11.62 9.25 -11.48
C PHE A 258 -12.35 8.80 -10.21
N MET A 259 -12.31 9.59 -9.15
CA MET A 259 -12.83 9.25 -7.82
C MET A 259 -14.09 10.06 -7.53
N GLN A 260 -15.00 9.49 -6.73
CA GLN A 260 -16.24 10.18 -6.37
C GLN A 260 -16.04 11.09 -5.16
N ASP A 261 -15.45 10.55 -4.10
CA ASP A 261 -14.99 11.28 -2.93
C ASP A 261 -13.61 10.74 -2.53
N VAL A 262 -12.57 11.55 -2.76
CA VAL A 262 -11.21 11.18 -2.31
C VAL A 262 -11.14 11.33 -0.80
N MET A 263 -11.59 10.30 -0.10
CA MET A 263 -11.68 10.31 1.35
C MET A 263 -10.32 10.04 2.01
N PHE A 264 -9.41 9.32 1.33
CA PHE A 264 -8.09 9.02 1.89
C PHE A 264 -6.93 9.29 0.92
N SER A 265 -6.07 10.27 1.29
CA SER A 265 -4.83 10.58 0.57
C SER A 265 -3.62 10.39 1.49
N TYR A 266 -2.93 9.27 1.36
CA TYR A 266 -1.71 9.02 2.13
C TYR A 266 -0.46 9.50 1.37
N ARG A 267 0.44 10.17 2.08
CA ARG A 267 1.76 10.57 1.55
C ARG A 267 2.83 10.28 2.58
N LEU A 268 3.67 9.28 2.30
CA LEU A 268 4.89 9.09 3.07
C LEU A 268 6.03 9.90 2.46
N GLN A 269 6.37 11.02 3.08
CA GLN A 269 7.57 11.77 2.77
C GLN A 269 8.63 11.39 3.80
N LEU A 270 9.55 10.49 3.44
CA LEU A 270 10.77 10.32 4.24
C LEU A 270 11.60 11.60 4.09
N GLU A 271 11.37 12.57 4.98
CA GLU A 271 12.38 13.57 5.27
C GLU A 271 13.52 12.85 5.97
N PHE A 272 14.66 12.70 5.30
CA PHE A 272 15.91 12.59 6.02
C PHE A 272 16.07 13.91 6.78
N ARG A 273 15.60 13.98 8.03
CA ARG A 273 16.04 15.02 8.96
C ARG A 273 17.55 14.85 9.08
N SER A 274 18.29 15.72 8.43
CA SER A 274 19.69 16.02 8.72
C SER A 274 19.79 16.68 10.10
N HIS A 275 19.41 15.94 11.14
CA HIS A 275 19.65 16.29 12.54
C HIS A 275 20.73 15.36 13.08
N LEU A 276 21.95 15.51 12.55
CA LEU A 276 23.17 15.15 13.27
C LEU A 276 24.36 16.03 12.79
N PHE A 277 24.17 17.35 12.85
CA PHE A 277 25.27 18.31 12.92
C PHE A 277 24.90 19.39 13.95
N SER A 278 24.74 18.95 15.19
CA SER A 278 24.81 19.84 16.36
C SER A 278 25.17 19.02 17.59
N ILE A 279 26.41 18.55 17.62
CA ILE A 279 27.09 18.27 18.88
C ILE A 279 28.22 19.30 18.93
N ARG A 280 28.18 20.17 19.95
CA ARG A 280 29.17 21.22 20.21
C ARG A 280 30.61 20.68 20.14
N PRO A 281 31.59 21.53 19.77
CA PRO A 281 32.99 21.15 19.74
C PRO A 281 33.56 21.18 21.16
N TYR A 282 33.89 20.02 21.70
CA TYR A 282 34.83 19.89 22.81
C TYR A 282 35.69 18.66 22.55
N LEU A 283 36.67 18.82 21.65
CA LEU A 283 37.88 18.00 21.62
C LEU A 283 38.98 18.84 20.96
N ASP A 284 39.85 19.34 21.83
CA ASP A 284 41.07 20.07 21.56
C ASP A 284 42.03 19.21 20.71
N TRP A 285 42.37 19.67 19.52
CA TRP A 285 43.30 19.02 18.58
C TRP A 285 44.75 19.52 18.76
N ARG A 286 45.17 19.79 20.01
CA ARG A 286 46.58 20.07 20.35
C ARG A 286 47.04 19.25 21.54
N HIS A 287 47.34 17.98 21.27
CA HIS A 287 48.45 17.21 21.86
C HIS A 287 48.15 15.73 21.69
N ILE A 288 48.93 15.06 20.84
CA ILE A 288 49.59 13.75 21.06
C ILE A 288 50.29 13.45 19.72
N ASN A 289 51.45 14.09 19.54
CA ASN A 289 52.58 13.41 18.93
C ASN A 289 53.10 12.42 19.97
N SER A 290 53.75 11.35 19.51
CA SER A 290 54.42 10.29 20.28
C SER A 290 53.52 9.25 20.97
N CYS A 291 53.40 8.08 20.34
CA CYS A 291 53.90 6.85 20.94
C CYS A 291 53.99 5.71 19.91
N ASN A 292 55.11 5.00 19.98
CA ASN A 292 55.62 3.98 19.09
C ASN A 292 54.73 2.72 19.05
N PHE A 293 54.67 2.07 17.88
CA PHE A 293 54.54 0.62 17.81
C PHE A 293 55.55 0.05 16.81
N SER A 294 56.64 -0.48 17.36
CA SER A 294 57.58 -1.38 16.71
C SER A 294 56.97 -2.78 16.66
N GLY A 295 56.96 -3.41 15.48
CA GLY A 295 56.46 -4.76 15.28
C GLY A 295 56.99 -5.33 13.96
N SER A 296 58.09 -6.07 14.07
CA SER A 296 58.92 -6.72 13.06
C SER A 296 58.24 -7.73 12.11
N LEU A 297 58.66 -7.71 10.85
CA LEU A 297 58.61 -8.81 9.88
C LEU A 297 59.74 -9.84 10.15
N PRO A 298 59.52 -11.13 9.86
CA PRO A 298 60.59 -12.03 9.44
C PRO A 298 60.39 -12.52 7.99
N ILE A 299 61.46 -12.30 7.21
CA ILE A 299 62.01 -12.98 6.01
C ILE A 299 61.03 -13.62 5.01
#